data_AF-A0A2S7THW8-F1
#
_entry.id   AF-A0A2S7THW8-F1
#
_cell.length_a   1.000
_cell.length_b   1.000
_cell.length_c   1.000
_cell.angle_alpha   90.00
_cell.angle_beta   90.00
_cell.angle_gamma   90.00
#
_symmetry.space_group_name_H-M   'P 1'
#
loop_
_entity.id
_entity.type
_entity.pdbx_description
1 polymer ?
#
loop_
_entity_poly.entity_id
_entity_poly.type
_entity_poly.pdbx_seq_one_letter_code
_entity_poly.pdbx_strand_id
1 'polypeptide(L)'
;MHSPNSNQLNDSLAYKNYALGNLYVKNHLHAKAIQYYTNAITATTVDTFHINIKNAIGNIYLDLENYPIAEKYINEALILGEKETYESGMANSYLLLGASKEKQGRYLEAIKNQEKALQWYTKMQDKIGVANSKINIGSIYEDLNQFDKAYNYFLEAYAILKNTQTAEECDVLNNLGDVYRKRGDIQAAISYTNHSLDIAKALENSNLIESAYKDLSKAYFDLEEYRKAYEYRVKSEIYKEITTNKQNTKQLNFLLANYDSNTKEAEIKLLKESNKLKKTHQNILIALLIVLLSYSIVARYIFQKKRKAKLKIQQYKEQILKSELEQKQVQQTILERDIKSKTASLSKYSLHLSQKNTMLQEISSNLNHISKRKNIDVHKKITEVYKEIDFHLKQDNEWEDFNTLFKDIHPDFTINLQKATSQKLSPSELKLSMLLRLNLSSKEIATILRVTPDSIRVARYRLRKKLPIHPREELVNFMHNF
;
A
#
# COMPACT_ATOMS: atom_id res chain seq x y z
N MET A 1 15.00 -13.00 27.28
CA MET A 1 14.54 -11.76 27.96
C MET A 1 13.17 -12.04 28.53
N HIS A 2 13.08 -12.42 29.80
CA HIS A 2 11.78 -12.56 30.47
C HIS A 2 11.25 -11.15 30.77
N SER A 3 10.08 -10.84 30.21
CA SER A 3 9.34 -9.64 30.56
C SER A 3 8.99 -9.70 32.06
N PRO A 4 9.16 -8.62 32.83
CA PRO A 4 8.80 -8.62 34.25
C PRO A 4 7.32 -8.99 34.40
N ASN A 5 7.00 -9.80 35.40
CA ASN A 5 5.64 -10.19 35.71
C ASN A 5 4.80 -8.93 36.01
N SER A 6 3.56 -8.85 35.55
CA SER A 6 2.73 -7.62 35.64
C SER A 6 2.59 -7.10 37.07
N ASN A 7 2.53 -7.99 38.06
CA ASN A 7 2.47 -7.62 39.48
C ASN A 7 3.77 -6.95 39.97
N GLN A 8 4.95 -7.43 39.55
CA GLN A 8 6.23 -6.78 39.89
C GLN A 8 6.36 -5.39 39.26
N LEU A 9 5.82 -5.20 38.06
CA LEU A 9 5.83 -3.91 37.38
C LEU A 9 4.91 -2.88 38.07
N ASN A 10 3.75 -3.34 38.53
CA ASN A 10 2.76 -2.54 39.25
C ASN A 10 3.29 -2.11 40.63
N ASP A 11 3.90 -3.02 41.38
CA ASP A 11 4.52 -2.68 42.67
C ASP A 11 5.69 -1.70 42.46
N SER A 12 6.53 -1.89 41.44
CA SER A 12 7.60 -0.94 41.09
C SER A 12 7.06 0.46 40.76
N LEU A 13 5.91 0.55 40.09
CA LEU A 13 5.25 1.82 39.80
C LEU A 13 4.69 2.48 41.06
N ALA A 14 4.12 1.71 41.98
CA ALA A 14 3.64 2.21 43.27
C ALA A 14 4.79 2.80 44.11
N TYR A 15 5.93 2.12 44.19
CA TYR A 15 7.12 2.63 44.89
C TYR A 15 7.61 3.95 44.31
N LYS A 16 7.65 4.07 42.98
CA LYS A 16 8.05 5.32 42.30
C LYS A 16 7.09 6.46 42.62
N ASN A 17 5.78 6.20 42.53
CA ASN A 17 4.77 7.21 42.84
C ASN A 17 4.82 7.65 44.31
N TYR A 18 5.05 6.73 45.25
CA TYR A 18 5.23 7.08 46.66
C TYR A 18 6.49 7.90 46.91
N ALA A 19 7.62 7.51 46.31
CA ALA A 19 8.88 8.26 46.42
C ALA A 19 8.74 9.69 45.84
N LEU A 20 8.03 9.83 44.71
CA LEU A 20 7.66 11.12 44.17
C LEU A 20 6.79 11.90 45.15
N GLY A 21 5.76 11.27 45.72
CA GLY A 21 4.92 11.86 46.78
C GLY A 21 5.75 12.45 47.93
N ASN A 22 6.70 11.68 48.48
CA ASN A 22 7.61 12.14 49.53
C ASN A 22 8.49 13.32 49.08
N LEU A 23 8.97 13.30 47.83
CA LEU A 23 9.71 14.42 47.25
C LEU A 23 8.85 15.68 47.17
N TYR A 24 7.58 15.56 46.78
CA TYR A 24 6.63 16.66 46.73
C TYR A 24 6.34 17.25 48.12
N VAL A 25 6.19 16.40 49.14
CA VAL A 25 6.05 16.84 50.54
C VAL A 25 7.27 17.64 50.97
N LYS A 26 8.49 17.15 50.72
CA LYS A 26 9.74 17.84 51.05
C LYS A 26 9.88 19.21 50.35
N ASN A 27 9.12 19.44 49.28
CA ASN A 27 9.08 20.70 48.55
C ASN A 27 7.80 21.52 48.81
N HIS A 28 7.00 21.16 49.81
CA HIS A 28 5.76 21.84 50.20
C HIS A 28 4.73 21.95 49.06
N LEU A 29 4.65 20.93 48.21
CA LEU A 29 3.73 20.84 47.08
C LEU A 29 2.63 19.81 47.35
N HIS A 30 1.82 20.10 48.36
CA HIS A 30 0.86 19.17 48.96
C HIS A 30 -0.15 18.58 47.95
N ALA A 31 -0.72 19.38 47.04
CA ALA A 31 -1.69 18.90 46.06
C ALA A 31 -1.11 17.80 45.14
N LYS A 32 0.13 17.99 44.70
CA LYS A 32 0.82 16.99 43.87
C LYS A 32 1.26 15.79 44.68
N ALA A 33 1.75 15.99 45.90
CA ALA A 33 2.06 14.87 46.79
C ALA A 33 0.85 13.94 46.94
N ILE A 34 -0.34 14.50 47.22
CA ILE A 34 -1.61 13.74 47.30
C ILE A 34 -1.94 13.04 45.99
N GLN A 35 -1.75 13.69 44.84
CA GLN A 35 -1.97 13.07 43.52
C GLN A 35 -1.08 11.83 43.33
N TYR A 36 0.22 11.96 43.59
CA TYR A 36 1.17 10.86 43.44
C TYR A 36 0.93 9.74 44.46
N TYR A 37 0.58 10.08 45.69
CA TYR A 37 0.14 9.11 46.69
C TYR A 37 -1.13 8.35 46.27
N THR A 38 -2.10 9.04 45.66
CA THR A 38 -3.31 8.42 45.13
C THR A 38 -2.97 7.45 44.00
N ASN A 39 -2.09 7.86 43.06
CA ASN A 39 -1.59 6.98 42.01
C ASN A 39 -0.86 5.74 42.59
N ALA A 40 -0.09 5.93 43.66
CA ALA A 40 0.61 4.84 44.34
C ALA A 40 -0.37 3.82 44.94
N ILE A 41 -1.43 4.28 45.61
CA ILE A 41 -2.49 3.39 46.13
C ILE A 41 -3.15 2.59 45.01
N THR A 42 -3.48 3.24 43.89
CA THR A 42 -4.13 2.54 42.75
C THR A 42 -3.23 1.52 42.06
N ALA A 43 -1.91 1.66 42.19
CA ALA A 43 -0.93 0.82 41.51
C ALA A 43 -0.48 -0.40 42.32
N THR A 44 -0.85 -0.52 43.59
CA THR A 44 -0.47 -1.68 44.43
C THR A 44 -1.66 -2.22 45.21
N THR A 45 -1.61 -3.52 45.50
CA THR A 45 -2.54 -4.20 46.40
C THR A 45 -1.92 -4.46 47.78
N VAL A 46 -0.73 -3.93 48.06
CA VAL A 46 -0.03 -4.14 49.32
C VAL A 46 -0.59 -3.21 50.39
N ASP A 47 -1.36 -3.79 51.31
CA ASP A 47 -2.07 -3.05 52.36
C ASP A 47 -1.12 -2.27 53.28
N THR A 48 0.09 -2.78 53.59
CA THR A 48 1.08 -2.04 54.40
C THR A 48 1.57 -0.75 53.73
N PHE A 49 1.61 -0.72 52.41
CA PHE A 49 1.95 0.48 51.65
C PHE A 49 0.82 1.51 51.69
N HIS A 50 -0.42 1.04 51.61
CA HIS A 50 -1.60 1.89 51.77
C HIS A 50 -1.64 2.54 53.15
N ILE A 51 -1.26 1.83 54.21
CA ILE A 51 -1.16 2.40 55.57
C ILE A 51 -0.17 3.57 55.60
N ASN A 52 1.04 3.36 55.08
CA ASN A 52 2.08 4.41 55.05
C ASN A 52 1.64 5.62 54.20
N ILE A 53 1.02 5.38 53.05
CA ILE A 53 0.51 6.45 52.19
C ILE A 53 -0.62 7.22 52.88
N LYS A 54 -1.58 6.53 53.50
CA LYS A 54 -2.69 7.17 54.22
C LYS A 54 -2.17 8.02 55.38
N ASN A 55 -1.19 7.53 56.13
CA ASN A 55 -0.50 8.33 57.16
C ASN A 55 0.20 9.56 56.56
N ALA A 56 0.88 9.42 55.42
CA ALA A 56 1.53 10.55 54.75
C ALA A 56 0.52 11.60 54.25
N ILE A 57 -0.61 11.17 53.68
CA ILE A 57 -1.72 12.06 53.30
C ILE A 57 -2.33 12.72 54.54
N GLY A 58 -2.52 11.95 55.61
CA GLY A 58 -2.98 12.45 56.90
C GLY A 58 -2.09 13.58 57.42
N ASN A 59 -0.78 13.36 57.42
CA ASN A 59 0.21 14.37 57.82
C ASN A 59 0.15 15.63 56.95
N ILE A 60 0.01 15.49 55.63
CA ILE A 60 -0.20 16.65 54.75
C ILE A 60 -1.42 17.46 55.17
N TYR A 61 -2.54 16.81 55.47
CA TYR A 61 -3.74 17.52 55.89
C TYR A 61 -3.62 18.11 57.30
N LEU A 62 -2.74 17.59 58.16
CA LEU A 62 -2.35 18.25 59.42
C LEU A 62 -1.58 19.55 59.15
N ASP A 63 -0.60 19.52 58.23
CA ASP A 63 0.15 20.72 57.81
C ASP A 63 -0.77 21.79 57.19
N LEU A 64 -1.85 21.36 56.54
CA LEU A 64 -2.89 22.23 55.96
C LEU A 64 -3.98 22.63 56.97
N GLU A 65 -3.84 22.25 58.25
CA GLU A 65 -4.80 22.51 59.33
C GLU A 65 -6.22 21.95 59.07
N ASN A 66 -6.35 20.98 58.16
CA ASN A 66 -7.60 20.30 57.86
C ASN A 66 -7.70 19.01 58.67
N TYR A 67 -7.89 19.19 59.98
CA TYR A 67 -7.95 18.09 60.94
C TYR A 67 -9.01 17.02 60.62
N PRO A 68 -10.24 17.35 60.17
CA PRO A 68 -11.24 16.32 59.85
C PRO A 68 -10.78 15.38 58.73
N ILE A 69 -10.16 15.90 57.67
CA ILE A 69 -9.66 15.07 56.58
C ILE A 69 -8.39 14.32 57.00
N ALA A 70 -7.50 14.95 57.75
CA ALA A 70 -6.33 14.28 58.31
C ALA A 70 -6.73 13.05 59.13
N GLU A 71 -7.64 13.22 60.07
CA GLU A 71 -8.13 12.15 60.93
C GLU A 71 -8.85 11.06 60.15
N LYS A 72 -9.59 11.40 59.09
CA LYS A 72 -10.20 10.39 58.22
C LYS A 72 -9.13 9.44 57.66
N TYR A 73 -8.08 9.98 57.03
CA TYR A 73 -7.01 9.15 56.45
C TYR A 73 -6.22 8.39 57.52
N ILE A 74 -5.93 9.02 58.66
CA ILE A 74 -5.21 8.38 59.77
C ILE A 74 -6.02 7.22 60.37
N ASN A 75 -7.33 7.39 60.56
CA ASN A 75 -8.21 6.33 61.06
C ASN A 75 -8.34 5.18 60.05
N GLU A 76 -8.45 5.48 58.75
CA GLU A 76 -8.40 4.44 57.71
C GLU A 76 -7.06 3.67 57.74
N ALA A 77 -5.95 4.35 58.02
CA ALA A 77 -4.64 3.72 58.18
C ALA A 77 -4.58 2.82 59.43
N LEU A 78 -5.17 3.26 60.56
CA LEU A 78 -5.28 2.45 61.79
C LEU A 78 -6.08 1.18 61.57
N ILE A 79 -7.27 1.29 60.97
CA ILE A 79 -8.15 0.13 60.70
C ILE A 79 -7.41 -0.90 59.84
N LEU A 80 -6.71 -0.43 58.81
CA LEU A 80 -5.92 -1.32 57.94
C LEU A 80 -4.71 -1.90 58.69
N GLY A 81 -4.05 -1.11 59.55
CA GLY A 81 -2.94 -1.55 60.39
C GLY A 81 -3.33 -2.62 61.40
N GLU A 82 -4.51 -2.53 61.98
CA GLU A 82 -5.06 -3.56 62.87
C GLU A 82 -5.32 -4.86 62.11
N LYS A 83 -5.91 -4.77 60.91
CA LYS A 83 -6.18 -5.91 60.03
C LYS A 83 -4.90 -6.62 59.60
N GLU A 84 -3.87 -5.87 59.21
CA GLU A 84 -2.60 -6.39 58.69
C GLU A 84 -1.55 -6.63 59.79
N THR A 85 -1.86 -6.33 61.05
CA THR A 85 -0.91 -6.39 62.19
C THR A 85 0.37 -5.57 61.95
N TYR A 86 0.26 -4.43 61.27
CA TYR A 86 1.41 -3.59 60.89
C TYR A 86 1.75 -2.56 61.98
N GLU A 87 2.57 -2.97 62.94
CA GLU A 87 2.90 -2.20 64.15
C GLU A 87 3.49 -0.82 63.86
N SER A 88 4.44 -0.72 62.93
CA SER A 88 5.10 0.55 62.58
C SER A 88 4.12 1.57 61.98
N GLY A 89 3.23 1.11 61.09
CA GLY A 89 2.20 1.95 60.50
C GLY A 89 1.20 2.45 61.55
N MET A 90 0.76 1.56 62.46
CA MET A 90 -0.14 1.93 63.55
C MET A 90 0.52 2.92 64.53
N ALA A 91 1.79 2.72 64.89
CA ALA A 91 2.53 3.61 65.77
C ALA A 91 2.55 5.04 65.21
N ASN A 92 2.86 5.18 63.92
CA ASN A 92 2.85 6.46 63.24
C ASN A 92 1.45 7.06 63.16
N SER A 93 0.42 6.25 62.88
CA SER A 93 -0.97 6.73 62.88
C SER A 93 -1.39 7.29 64.24
N TYR A 94 -1.03 6.61 65.35
CA TYR A 94 -1.30 7.11 66.69
C TYR A 94 -0.54 8.40 67.01
N LEU A 95 0.72 8.53 66.57
CA LEU A 95 1.53 9.74 66.71
C LEU A 95 0.85 10.94 66.01
N LEU A 96 0.43 10.76 64.75
CA LEU A 96 -0.25 11.77 63.94
C LEU A 96 -1.64 12.11 64.49
N LEU A 97 -2.40 11.12 64.95
CA LEU A 97 -3.70 11.34 65.58
C LEU A 97 -3.54 12.16 66.86
N GLY A 98 -2.53 11.85 67.68
CA GLY A 98 -2.20 12.61 68.88
C GLY A 98 -1.93 14.09 68.55
N ALA A 99 -1.08 14.35 67.55
CA ALA A 99 -0.80 15.71 67.09
C ALA A 99 -2.05 16.43 66.56
N SER A 100 -2.91 15.73 65.81
CA SER A 100 -4.21 16.27 65.36
C SER A 100 -5.09 16.73 66.53
N LYS A 101 -5.20 15.90 67.57
CA LYS A 101 -6.03 16.20 68.75
C LYS A 101 -5.46 17.35 69.56
N GLU A 102 -4.13 17.42 69.69
CA GLU A 102 -3.43 18.53 70.34
C GLU A 102 -3.76 19.86 69.65
N LYS A 103 -3.62 19.94 68.33
CA LYS A 103 -3.94 21.17 67.57
C LYS A 103 -5.41 21.60 67.65
N GLN A 104 -6.32 20.67 67.97
CA GLN A 104 -7.73 20.95 68.23
C GLN A 104 -8.04 21.27 69.70
N GLY A 105 -7.02 21.34 70.58
CA GLY A 105 -7.21 21.55 72.03
C GLY A 105 -7.78 20.33 72.78
N ARG A 106 -7.84 19.16 72.15
CA ARG A 106 -8.39 17.92 72.73
C ARG A 106 -7.29 17.15 73.48
N TYR A 107 -6.70 17.80 74.47
CA TYR A 107 -5.46 17.36 75.11
C TYR A 107 -5.49 15.97 75.73
N LEU A 108 -6.61 15.56 76.38
CA LEU A 108 -6.72 14.21 76.96
C LEU A 108 -6.68 13.11 75.90
N GLU A 109 -7.34 13.35 74.77
CA GLU A 109 -7.30 12.41 73.64
C GLU A 109 -5.92 12.43 72.96
N ALA A 110 -5.29 13.59 72.89
CA ALA A 110 -3.93 13.73 72.37
C ALA A 110 -2.95 12.88 73.17
N ILE A 111 -2.91 13.04 74.51
CA ILE A 111 -2.06 12.27 75.41
C ILE A 111 -2.31 10.77 75.23
N LYS A 112 -3.57 10.33 75.24
CA LYS A 112 -3.91 8.91 75.07
C LYS A 112 -3.36 8.32 73.76
N ASN A 113 -3.42 9.07 72.66
CA ASN A 113 -2.89 8.62 71.38
C ASN A 113 -1.35 8.66 71.35
N GLN A 114 -0.72 9.68 71.92
CA GLN A 114 0.75 9.74 72.03
C GLN A 114 1.31 8.62 72.93
N GLU A 115 0.62 8.26 74.02
CA GLU A 115 0.99 7.13 74.89
C GLU A 115 0.91 5.79 74.15
N LYS A 116 -0.11 5.60 73.30
CA LYS A 116 -0.19 4.42 72.44
C LYS A 116 0.95 4.39 71.42
N ALA A 117 1.28 5.51 70.78
CA ALA A 117 2.42 5.60 69.88
C ALA A 117 3.72 5.26 70.61
N LEU A 118 3.94 5.85 71.79
CA LEU A 118 5.08 5.58 72.66
C LEU A 118 5.19 4.10 73.02
N GLN A 119 4.08 3.45 73.38
CA GLN A 119 4.06 2.02 73.70
C GLN A 119 4.53 1.17 72.50
N TRP A 120 4.01 1.46 71.30
CA TRP A 120 4.40 0.75 70.09
C TRP A 120 5.87 0.98 69.73
N TYR A 121 6.33 2.23 69.71
CA TYR A 121 7.74 2.54 69.42
C TYR A 121 8.69 1.93 70.45
N THR A 122 8.29 1.88 71.73
CA THR A 122 9.06 1.19 72.78
C THR A 122 9.15 -0.31 72.50
N LYS A 123 8.02 -0.96 72.15
CA LYS A 123 7.99 -2.38 71.79
C LYS A 123 8.92 -2.70 70.60
N MET A 124 8.94 -1.81 69.60
CA MET A 124 9.78 -1.93 68.40
C MET A 124 11.24 -1.49 68.63
N GLN A 125 11.58 -0.99 69.82
CA GLN A 125 12.89 -0.40 70.13
C GLN A 125 13.28 0.77 69.21
N ASP A 126 12.29 1.49 68.66
CA ASP A 126 12.51 2.67 67.83
C ASP A 126 12.77 3.88 68.72
N LYS A 127 14.04 4.20 68.91
CA LYS A 127 14.48 5.32 69.77
C LYS A 127 13.96 6.67 69.30
N ILE A 128 13.88 6.90 67.97
CA ILE A 128 13.44 8.18 67.42
C ILE A 128 11.93 8.32 67.61
N GLY A 129 11.16 7.27 67.32
CA GLY A 129 9.72 7.24 67.61
C GLY A 129 9.41 7.44 69.09
N VAL A 130 10.18 6.82 70.00
CA VAL A 130 10.06 7.02 71.45
C VAL A 130 10.32 8.48 71.82
N ALA A 131 11.40 9.09 71.32
CA ALA A 131 11.72 10.48 71.62
C ALA A 131 10.64 11.43 71.10
N ASN A 132 10.17 11.24 69.87
CA ASN A 132 9.11 12.07 69.27
C ASN A 132 7.78 11.97 70.03
N SER A 133 7.36 10.78 70.46
CA SER A 133 6.17 10.65 71.30
C SER A 133 6.33 11.38 72.64
N LYS A 134 7.52 11.32 73.26
CA LYS A 134 7.79 12.06 74.51
C LYS A 134 7.80 13.57 74.30
N ILE A 135 8.38 14.06 73.21
CA ILE A 135 8.32 15.48 72.82
C ILE A 135 6.87 15.93 72.69
N ASN A 136 6.04 15.18 71.96
CA ASN A 136 4.63 15.55 71.76
C ASN A 136 3.84 15.51 73.09
N ILE A 137 4.08 14.52 73.96
CA ILE A 137 3.46 14.49 75.30
C ILE A 137 3.90 15.70 76.13
N GLY A 138 5.19 16.06 76.07
CA GLY A 138 5.74 17.24 76.73
C GLY A 138 5.07 18.53 76.25
N SER A 139 4.92 18.69 74.94
CA SER A 139 4.22 19.82 74.30
C SER A 139 2.77 19.94 74.77
N ILE A 140 2.04 18.82 74.84
CA ILE A 140 0.66 18.83 75.35
C ILE A 140 0.60 19.25 76.83
N TYR A 141 1.54 18.79 77.67
CA TYR A 141 1.60 19.24 79.06
C TYR A 141 2.00 20.70 79.20
N GLU A 142 2.82 21.21 78.29
CA GLU A 142 3.18 22.62 78.22
C GLU A 142 1.96 23.49 77.85
N ASP A 143 1.16 23.08 76.87
CA ASP A 143 -0.11 23.72 76.50
C ASP A 143 -1.11 23.74 77.67
N LEU A 144 -1.07 22.70 78.51
CA LEU A 144 -1.84 22.60 79.76
C LEU A 144 -1.24 23.41 80.93
N ASN A 145 -0.15 24.15 80.71
CA ASN A 145 0.64 24.88 81.72
C ASN A 145 1.19 23.99 82.85
N GLN A 146 1.34 22.68 82.61
CA GLN A 146 1.95 21.72 83.55
C GLN A 146 3.46 21.58 83.27
N PHE A 147 4.19 22.67 83.47
CA PHE A 147 5.59 22.80 83.04
C PHE A 147 6.55 21.77 83.65
N ASP A 148 6.33 21.31 84.89
CA ASP A 148 7.17 20.27 85.49
C ASP A 148 7.01 18.91 84.80
N LYS A 149 5.80 18.57 84.34
CA LYS A 149 5.58 17.35 83.55
C LYS A 149 6.18 17.48 82.16
N ALA A 150 5.95 18.62 81.50
CA ALA A 150 6.54 18.91 80.20
C ALA A 150 8.07 18.77 80.25
N TYR A 151 8.70 19.38 81.26
CA TYR A 151 10.13 19.29 81.53
C TYR A 151 10.64 17.85 81.62
N ASN A 152 9.98 17.00 82.42
CA ASN A 152 10.41 15.60 82.58
C ASN A 152 10.36 14.84 81.26
N TYR A 153 9.29 14.99 80.47
CA TYR A 153 9.19 14.35 79.16
C TYR A 153 10.23 14.87 78.17
N PHE A 154 10.47 16.19 78.13
CA PHE A 154 11.50 16.78 77.27
C PHE A 154 12.91 16.34 77.68
N LEU A 155 13.22 16.24 78.98
CA LEU A 155 14.50 15.72 79.45
C LEU A 155 14.71 14.25 79.04
N GLU A 156 13.67 13.43 79.18
CA GLU A 156 13.74 12.02 78.78
C GLU A 156 13.95 11.88 77.26
N ALA A 157 13.32 12.72 76.45
CA ALA A 157 13.55 12.77 75.01
C ALA A 157 14.97 13.26 74.68
N TYR A 158 15.44 14.31 75.35
CA TYR A 158 16.80 14.83 75.17
C TYR A 158 17.87 13.81 75.57
N ALA A 159 17.63 13.00 76.59
CA ALA A 159 18.55 11.92 76.96
C ALA A 159 18.77 10.89 75.83
N ILE A 160 17.79 10.74 74.93
CA ILE A 160 17.85 9.88 73.74
C ILE A 160 18.52 10.61 72.57
N LEU A 161 18.21 11.89 72.39
CA LEU A 161 18.60 12.68 71.21
C LEU A 161 19.91 13.46 71.35
N LYS A 162 20.45 13.59 72.56
CA LYS A 162 21.68 14.36 72.81
C LYS A 162 22.85 13.84 71.98
N ASN A 163 23.66 14.76 71.45
CA ASN A 163 24.83 14.51 70.61
C ASN A 163 24.51 13.84 69.26
N THR A 164 23.27 13.90 68.78
CA THR A 164 22.92 13.37 67.45
C THR A 164 23.16 14.41 66.35
N GLN A 165 23.19 15.70 66.71
CA GLN A 165 23.27 16.85 65.80
C GLN A 165 22.15 16.80 64.74
N THR A 166 20.94 16.46 65.17
CA THR A 166 19.76 16.29 64.31
C THR A 166 18.74 17.41 64.54
N ALA A 167 17.74 17.50 63.65
CA ALA A 167 16.64 18.44 63.81
C ALA A 167 15.82 18.13 65.09
N GLU A 168 15.66 16.85 65.40
CA GLU A 168 14.99 16.36 66.59
C GLU A 168 15.71 16.82 67.88
N GLU A 169 17.04 16.87 67.88
CA GLU A 169 17.82 17.44 68.99
C GLU A 169 17.58 18.95 69.14
N CYS A 170 17.53 19.71 68.03
CA CYS A 170 17.18 21.13 68.09
C CYS A 170 15.78 21.36 68.68
N ASP A 171 14.80 20.56 68.25
CA ASP A 171 13.41 20.71 68.66
C ASP A 171 13.26 20.48 70.17
N VAL A 172 13.86 19.40 70.71
CA VAL A 172 13.79 19.15 72.15
C VAL A 172 14.58 20.18 72.97
N LEU A 173 15.71 20.69 72.47
CA LEU A 173 16.46 21.77 73.11
C LEU A 173 15.66 23.08 73.15
N ASN A 174 14.95 23.43 72.07
CA ASN A 174 14.07 24.61 72.05
C ASN A 174 12.90 24.46 73.04
N ASN A 175 12.26 23.29 73.08
CA ASN A 175 11.19 23.02 74.03
C ASN A 175 11.67 23.06 75.49
N LEU A 176 12.86 22.51 75.78
CA LEU A 176 13.50 22.69 77.09
C LEU A 176 13.73 24.18 77.38
N GLY A 177 14.23 24.94 76.41
CA GLY A 177 14.41 26.38 76.50
C GLY A 177 13.13 27.13 76.88
N ASP A 178 12.02 26.89 76.16
CA ASP A 178 10.73 27.55 76.45
C ASP A 178 10.17 27.12 77.81
N VAL A 179 10.30 25.86 78.21
CA VAL A 179 9.89 25.40 79.54
C VAL A 179 10.72 26.04 80.65
N TYR A 180 12.04 26.15 80.51
CA TYR A 180 12.89 26.87 81.47
C TYR A 180 12.48 28.34 81.58
N ARG A 181 12.18 28.98 80.45
CA ARG A 181 11.69 30.37 80.39
C ARG A 181 10.39 30.53 81.17
N LYS A 182 9.41 29.66 80.92
CA LYS A 182 8.10 29.66 81.60
C LYS A 182 8.18 29.31 83.09
N ARG A 183 9.22 28.58 83.51
CA ARG A 183 9.52 28.30 84.93
C ARG A 183 10.32 29.43 85.61
N GLY A 184 10.73 30.45 84.87
CA GLY A 184 11.44 31.63 85.38
C GLY A 184 12.97 31.53 85.36
N ASP A 185 13.56 30.40 84.95
CA ASP A 185 15.00 30.27 84.76
C ASP A 185 15.38 30.69 83.32
N ILE A 186 15.38 32.00 83.11
CA ILE A 186 15.60 32.57 81.77
C ILE A 186 17.05 32.35 81.30
N GLN A 187 18.02 32.20 82.22
CA GLN A 187 19.41 31.94 81.85
C GLN A 187 19.59 30.51 81.32
N ALA A 188 18.97 29.51 81.97
CA ALA A 188 18.92 28.17 81.43
C ALA A 188 18.23 28.17 80.06
N ALA A 189 17.11 28.89 79.91
CA ALA A 189 16.42 29.01 78.63
C ALA A 189 17.34 29.50 77.51
N ILE A 190 18.07 30.59 77.73
CA ILE A 190 19.03 31.15 76.78
C ILE A 190 20.13 30.13 76.44
N SER A 191 20.64 29.38 77.42
CA SER A 191 21.67 28.36 77.21
C SER A 191 21.16 27.24 76.28
N TYR A 192 20.00 26.67 76.58
CA TYR A 192 19.38 25.62 75.77
C TYR A 192 19.04 26.08 74.35
N THR A 193 18.45 27.28 74.20
CA THR A 193 18.13 27.84 72.88
C THR A 193 19.38 28.20 72.07
N ASN A 194 20.47 28.68 72.69
CA ASN A 194 21.73 28.90 71.98
C ASN A 194 22.34 27.57 71.49
N HIS A 195 22.28 26.52 72.30
CA HIS A 195 22.74 25.20 71.87
C HIS A 195 21.92 24.69 70.67
N SER A 196 20.60 24.84 70.70
CA SER A 196 19.74 24.53 69.55
C SER A 196 20.11 25.38 68.32
N LEU A 197 20.36 26.68 68.51
CA LEU A 197 20.78 27.58 67.43
C LEU A 197 22.10 27.15 66.78
N ASP A 198 23.07 26.69 67.55
CA ASP A 198 24.36 26.24 67.02
C ASP A 198 24.22 24.97 66.18
N ILE A 199 23.41 24.01 66.63
CA ILE A 199 23.07 22.82 65.83
C ILE A 199 22.28 23.24 64.57
N ALA A 200 21.30 24.14 64.69
CA ALA A 200 20.50 24.63 63.57
C ALA A 200 21.36 25.32 62.49
N LYS A 201 22.39 26.07 62.90
CA LYS A 201 23.39 26.66 62.00
C LYS A 201 24.26 25.60 61.34
N ALA A 202 24.73 24.60 62.11
CA ALA A 202 25.52 23.49 61.56
C ALA A 202 24.72 22.66 60.53
N LEU A 203 23.41 22.53 60.73
CA LEU A 203 22.49 21.89 59.80
C LEU A 203 22.08 22.78 58.61
N GLU A 204 22.48 24.06 58.61
CA GLU A 204 22.04 25.07 57.65
C GLU A 204 20.50 25.14 57.50
N ASN A 205 19.77 24.87 58.60
CA ASN A 205 18.33 24.80 58.59
C ASN A 205 17.72 26.14 59.01
N SER A 206 17.35 26.95 58.01
CA SER A 206 16.77 28.28 58.20
C SER A 206 15.54 28.31 59.11
N ASN A 207 14.70 27.26 59.11
CA ASN A 207 13.52 27.18 59.98
C ASN A 207 13.91 27.02 61.45
N LEU A 208 14.86 26.12 61.73
CA LEU A 208 15.33 25.90 63.09
C LEU A 208 16.08 27.13 63.62
N ILE A 209 16.84 27.81 62.75
CA ILE A 209 17.51 29.08 63.09
C ILE A 209 16.47 30.17 63.41
N GLU A 210 15.41 30.27 62.62
CA GLU A 210 14.30 31.20 62.85
C GLU A 210 13.65 30.97 64.21
N SER A 211 13.25 29.72 64.50
CA SER A 211 12.65 29.33 65.80
C SER A 211 13.56 29.67 66.97
N ALA A 212 14.85 29.33 66.90
CA ALA A 212 15.78 29.61 67.99
C ALA A 212 15.98 31.12 68.22
N TYR A 213 16.04 31.93 67.15
CA TYR A 213 16.09 33.40 67.31
C TYR A 213 14.80 33.97 67.88
N LYS A 214 13.65 33.41 67.52
CA LYS A 214 12.35 33.80 68.08
C LYS A 214 12.30 33.51 69.57
N ASP A 215 12.79 32.36 70.02
CA ASP A 215 12.81 32.00 71.44
C ASP A 215 13.85 32.79 72.24
N LEU A 216 15.02 33.09 71.67
CA LEU A 216 15.97 34.04 72.27
C LEU A 216 15.35 35.44 72.40
N SER A 217 14.59 35.90 71.40
CA SER A 217 13.87 37.18 71.48
C SER A 217 12.90 37.21 72.66
N LYS A 218 12.13 36.14 72.89
CA LYS A 218 11.24 36.03 74.05
C LYS A 218 12.03 36.02 75.37
N ALA A 219 13.09 35.22 75.46
CA ALA A 219 13.90 35.14 76.67
C ALA A 219 14.54 36.48 77.06
N TYR A 220 15.12 37.21 76.09
CA TYR A 220 15.65 38.55 76.37
C TYR A 220 14.57 39.59 76.66
N PHE A 221 13.36 39.42 76.14
CA PHE A 221 12.23 40.27 76.51
C PHE A 221 11.83 40.05 77.98
N ASP A 222 11.79 38.79 78.44
CA ASP A 222 11.47 38.43 79.83
C ASP A 222 12.58 38.89 80.82
N LEU A 223 13.82 39.08 80.34
CA LEU A 223 14.91 39.73 81.09
C LEU A 223 14.86 41.27 81.06
N GLU A 224 13.84 41.86 80.43
CA GLU A 224 13.72 43.31 80.17
C GLU A 224 14.88 43.89 79.33
N GLU A 225 15.66 43.05 78.65
CA GLU A 225 16.72 43.43 77.72
C GLU A 225 16.14 43.72 76.31
N TYR A 226 15.23 44.69 76.23
CA TYR A 226 14.41 44.96 75.05
C TYR A 226 15.22 45.19 73.76
N ARG A 227 16.42 45.77 73.87
CA ARG A 227 17.30 45.96 72.71
C ARG A 227 17.74 44.63 72.12
N LYS A 228 18.24 43.70 72.95
CA LYS A 228 18.63 42.36 72.47
C LYS A 228 17.42 41.58 71.98
N ALA A 229 16.29 41.68 72.68
CA ALA A 229 15.03 41.06 72.26
C ALA A 229 14.63 41.50 70.84
N TYR A 230 14.75 42.80 70.54
CA TYR A 230 14.50 43.35 69.20
C TYR A 230 15.52 42.87 68.16
N GLU A 231 16.82 42.87 68.48
CA GLU A 231 17.86 42.37 67.58
C GLU A 231 17.62 40.91 67.18
N TYR A 232 17.26 40.05 68.13
CA TYR A 232 16.90 38.66 67.86
C TYR A 232 15.57 38.52 67.11
N ARG A 233 14.59 39.39 67.37
CA ARG A 233 13.34 39.42 66.59
C ARG A 233 13.62 39.71 65.12
N VAL A 234 14.44 40.70 64.82
CA VAL A 234 14.82 41.06 63.45
C VAL A 234 15.53 39.89 62.77
N LYS A 235 16.42 39.19 63.48
CA LYS A 235 17.08 37.98 62.94
C LYS A 235 16.07 36.88 62.62
N SER A 236 15.10 36.60 63.50
CA SER A 236 14.02 35.64 63.22
C SER A 236 13.23 36.03 61.96
N GLU A 237 12.80 37.30 61.83
CA GLU A 237 12.05 37.74 60.64
C GLU A 237 12.87 37.62 59.34
N ILE A 238 14.18 37.90 59.37
CA ILE A 238 15.07 37.68 58.20
C ILE A 238 15.10 36.20 57.80
N TYR A 239 15.26 35.28 58.75
CA TYR A 239 15.31 33.85 58.45
C TYR A 239 13.95 33.30 58.01
N LYS A 240 12.85 33.85 58.55
CA LYS A 240 11.49 33.57 58.09
C LYS A 240 11.31 33.98 56.63
N GLU A 241 11.75 35.19 56.27
CA GLU A 241 11.69 35.67 54.88
C GLU A 241 12.53 34.79 53.94
N ILE A 242 13.76 34.40 54.36
CA ILE A 242 14.61 33.47 53.60
C ILE A 242 13.89 32.15 53.36
N THR A 243 13.27 31.57 54.40
CA THR A 243 12.50 30.34 54.29
C THR A 243 11.33 30.50 53.32
N THR A 244 10.51 31.54 53.48
CA THR A 244 9.34 31.77 52.63
C THR A 244 9.76 31.98 51.18
N ASN A 245 10.80 32.77 50.92
CA ASN A 245 11.34 32.97 49.58
C ASN A 245 11.92 31.68 48.99
N LYS A 246 12.62 30.87 49.79
CA LYS A 246 13.13 29.54 49.37
C LYS A 246 11.99 28.58 49.03
N GLN A 247 10.92 28.57 49.83
CA GLN A 247 9.70 27.79 49.58
C GLN A 247 9.01 28.24 48.30
N ASN A 248 8.75 29.53 48.14
CA ASN A 248 8.14 30.10 46.93
C ASN A 248 8.98 29.81 45.68
N THR A 249 10.30 29.95 45.77
CA THR A 249 11.24 29.64 44.66
C THR A 249 11.20 28.16 44.31
N LYS A 250 11.20 27.26 45.30
CA LYS A 250 11.06 25.81 45.06
C LYS A 250 9.74 25.49 44.40
N GLN A 251 8.62 26.05 44.88
CA GLN A 251 7.31 25.85 44.28
C GLN A 251 7.27 26.35 42.83
N LEU A 252 7.84 27.53 42.55
CA LEU A 252 7.93 28.11 41.22
C LEU A 252 8.79 27.26 40.28
N ASN A 253 10.02 26.94 40.66
CA ASN A 253 10.93 26.12 39.85
C ASN A 253 10.33 24.75 39.55
N PHE A 254 9.65 24.17 40.54
CA PHE A 254 8.96 22.92 40.33
C PHE A 254 7.79 23.09 39.34
N LEU A 255 6.97 24.13 39.49
CA LEU A 255 5.87 24.42 38.57
C LEU A 255 6.36 24.59 37.12
N LEU A 256 7.44 25.36 36.93
CA LEU A 256 8.10 25.56 35.64
C LEU A 256 8.59 24.23 35.04
N ALA A 257 9.29 23.41 35.83
CA ALA A 257 9.76 22.10 35.37
C ALA A 257 8.63 21.18 34.89
N ASN A 258 7.45 21.25 35.52
CA ASN A 258 6.30 20.46 35.06
C ASN A 258 5.65 21.04 33.81
N TYR A 259 5.56 22.36 33.72
CA TYR A 259 5.05 22.99 32.51
C TYR A 259 5.93 22.57 31.31
N ASP A 260 7.25 22.62 31.46
CA ASP A 260 8.21 22.15 30.46
C ASP A 260 8.10 20.65 30.18
N SER A 261 7.86 19.82 31.21
CA SER A 261 7.66 18.38 31.03
C SER A 261 6.37 18.08 30.26
N ASN A 262 5.26 18.71 30.64
CA ASN A 262 3.95 18.50 30.03
C ASN A 262 3.92 18.97 28.57
N THR A 263 4.57 20.11 28.29
CA THR A 263 4.70 20.62 26.91
C THR A 263 5.51 19.65 26.05
N LYS A 264 6.65 19.14 26.55
CA LYS A 264 7.44 18.10 25.86
C LYS A 264 6.66 16.81 25.66
N GLU A 265 5.89 16.36 26.65
CA GLU A 265 5.04 15.17 26.51
C GLU A 265 3.97 15.34 25.43
N ALA A 266 3.32 16.51 25.38
CA ALA A 266 2.36 16.85 24.33
C ALA A 266 3.02 16.86 22.95
N GLU A 267 4.22 17.45 22.83
CA GLU A 267 5.00 17.47 21.59
C GLU A 267 5.38 16.05 21.15
N ILE A 268 5.87 15.21 22.07
CA ILE A 268 6.19 13.80 21.79
C ILE A 268 4.95 13.05 21.31
N LYS A 269 3.78 13.28 21.90
CA LYS A 269 2.53 12.65 21.48
C LYS A 269 2.16 13.07 20.05
N LEU A 270 2.27 14.36 19.74
CA LEU A 270 2.00 14.91 18.42
C LEU A 270 2.98 14.38 17.37
N LEU A 271 4.27 14.29 17.71
CA LEU A 271 5.31 13.68 16.88
C LEU A 271 5.04 12.19 16.63
N LYS A 272 4.59 11.43 17.64
CA LYS A 272 4.21 10.02 17.48
C LYS A 272 3.04 9.85 16.52
N GLU A 273 2.01 10.69 16.62
CA GLU A 273 0.87 10.67 15.70
C GLU A 273 1.28 11.05 14.28
N SER A 274 2.06 12.12 14.11
CA SER A 274 2.60 12.56 12.81
C SER A 274 3.46 11.47 12.15
N ASN A 275 4.33 10.80 12.92
CA ASN A 275 5.14 9.69 12.42
C ASN A 275 4.29 8.48 12.03
N LYS A 276 3.23 8.18 12.78
CA LYS A 276 2.27 7.12 12.41
C LYS A 276 1.59 7.44 11.07
N LEU A 277 1.17 8.69 10.87
CA LEU A 277 0.58 9.16 9.61
C LEU A 277 1.56 9.07 8.43
N LYS A 278 2.83 9.45 8.63
CA LYS A 278 3.87 9.32 7.59
C LYS A 278 4.10 7.85 7.22
N LYS A 279 4.15 6.96 8.21
CA LYS A 279 4.31 5.52 7.99
C LYS A 279 3.11 4.91 7.25
N THR A 280 1.89 5.32 7.58
CA THR A 280 0.69 4.86 6.84
C THR A 280 0.70 5.36 5.40
N HIS A 281 1.05 6.63 5.15
CA HIS A 281 1.22 7.17 3.80
C HIS A 281 2.27 6.38 3.01
N GLN A 282 3.45 6.11 3.61
CA GLN A 282 4.50 5.34 2.97
C GLN A 282 4.02 3.92 2.60
N ASN A 283 3.28 3.26 3.49
CA ASN A 283 2.72 1.94 3.22
C ASN A 283 1.70 1.95 2.07
N ILE A 284 0.85 2.99 1.98
CA ILE A 284 -0.11 3.16 0.88
C ILE A 284 0.62 3.35 -0.45
N LEU A 285 1.66 4.20 -0.49
CA LEU A 285 2.47 4.42 -1.69
C LEU A 285 3.14 3.12 -2.17
N ILE A 286 3.70 2.33 -1.25
CA ILE A 286 4.28 1.01 -1.57
C ILE A 286 3.22 0.07 -2.14
N ALA A 287 2.02 0.02 -1.54
CA ALA A 287 0.92 -0.81 -2.05
C ALA A 287 0.48 -0.39 -3.47
N LEU A 288 0.37 0.92 -3.72
CA LEU A 288 0.05 1.45 -5.05
C LEU A 288 1.12 1.09 -6.09
N LEU A 289 2.41 1.19 -5.72
CA LEU A 289 3.52 0.78 -6.58
C LEU A 289 3.44 -0.71 -6.95
N ILE A 290 3.10 -1.59 -6.00
CA ILE A 290 2.94 -3.02 -6.24
C ILE A 290 1.78 -3.28 -7.21
N VAL A 291 0.65 -2.60 -7.05
CA VAL A 291 -0.51 -2.72 -7.96
C VAL A 291 -0.12 -2.27 -9.36
N LEU A 292 0.56 -1.12 -9.50
CA LEU A 292 0.98 -0.58 -10.79
C LEU A 292 1.99 -1.49 -11.50
N LEU A 293 2.92 -2.08 -10.75
CA LEU A 293 3.87 -3.07 -11.26
C LEU A 293 3.15 -4.33 -11.74
N SER A 294 2.20 -4.84 -10.96
CA SER A 294 1.40 -6.02 -11.34
C SER A 294 0.58 -5.79 -12.61
N TYR A 295 -0.02 -4.61 -12.74
CA TYR A 295 -0.75 -4.21 -13.95
C TYR A 295 0.17 -4.15 -15.17
N SER A 296 1.37 -3.56 -15.03
CA SER A 296 2.36 -3.49 -16.10
C SER A 296 2.79 -4.88 -16.59
N ILE A 297 2.99 -5.83 -15.66
CA ILE A 297 3.32 -7.23 -15.98
C ILE A 297 2.20 -7.88 -16.78
N VAL A 298 0.93 -7.75 -16.33
CA VAL A 298 -0.24 -8.31 -17.02
C VAL A 298 -0.43 -7.67 -18.40
N ALA A 299 -0.31 -6.35 -18.50
CA ALA A 299 -0.41 -5.63 -19.76
C ALA A 299 0.69 -6.09 -20.75
N ARG A 300 1.93 -6.25 -20.28
CA ARG A 300 3.04 -6.77 -21.09
C ARG A 300 2.77 -8.20 -21.55
N TYR A 301 2.22 -9.05 -20.68
CA TYR A 301 1.81 -10.42 -21.05
C TYR A 301 0.74 -10.44 -22.14
N ILE A 302 -0.34 -9.65 -21.97
CA ILE A 302 -1.42 -9.53 -22.97
C ILE A 302 -0.89 -8.98 -24.30
N PHE A 303 -0.04 -7.96 -24.25
CA PHE A 303 0.57 -7.38 -25.45
C PHE A 303 1.42 -8.40 -26.20
N GLN A 304 2.25 -9.18 -25.49
CA GLN A 304 3.04 -10.25 -26.11
C GLN A 304 2.15 -11.32 -26.74
N LYS A 305 1.06 -11.72 -26.06
CA LYS A 305 0.09 -12.70 -26.60
C LYS A 305 -0.58 -12.18 -27.88
N LYS A 306 -1.04 -10.92 -27.88
CA LYS A 306 -1.62 -10.27 -29.06
C LYS A 306 -0.62 -10.16 -30.21
N ARG A 307 0.64 -9.78 -29.92
CA ARG A 307 1.71 -9.71 -30.93
C ARG A 307 1.97 -11.07 -31.58
N LYS A 308 2.07 -12.13 -30.79
CA LYS A 308 2.23 -13.51 -31.31
C LYS A 308 1.04 -13.94 -32.17
N ALA A 309 -0.18 -13.62 -31.76
CA ALA A 309 -1.38 -13.92 -32.55
C ALA A 309 -1.37 -13.15 -33.90
N LYS A 310 -1.02 -11.86 -33.90
CA LYS A 310 -0.92 -11.05 -35.12
C LYS A 310 0.12 -11.60 -36.09
N LEU A 311 1.29 -12.03 -35.58
CA LEU A 311 2.33 -12.67 -36.40
C LEU A 311 1.83 -13.98 -37.03
N LYS A 312 1.14 -14.84 -36.28
CA LYS A 312 0.54 -16.07 -36.83
C LYS A 312 -0.49 -15.76 -37.93
N ILE A 313 -1.36 -14.77 -37.69
CA ILE A 313 -2.35 -14.33 -38.70
C ILE A 313 -1.64 -13.85 -39.97
N GLN A 314 -0.52 -13.14 -39.84
CA GLN A 314 0.24 -12.67 -41.00
C GLN A 314 0.87 -13.84 -41.78
N GLN A 315 1.44 -14.83 -41.08
CA GLN A 315 1.94 -16.06 -41.71
C GLN A 315 0.83 -16.82 -42.45
N TYR A 316 -0.36 -16.94 -41.88
CA TYR A 316 -1.49 -17.57 -42.55
C TYR A 316 -1.93 -16.81 -43.81
N LYS A 317 -1.93 -15.47 -43.77
CA LYS A 317 -2.23 -14.65 -44.95
C LYS A 317 -1.20 -14.84 -46.06
N GLU A 318 0.09 -14.90 -45.74
CA GLU A 318 1.15 -15.17 -46.72
C GLU A 318 1.00 -16.56 -47.35
N GLN A 319 0.65 -17.58 -46.56
CA GLN A 319 0.40 -18.93 -47.08
C GLN A 319 -0.80 -18.97 -48.05
N ILE A 320 -1.91 -18.31 -47.70
CA ILE A 320 -3.09 -18.23 -48.57
C ILE A 320 -2.75 -17.51 -49.87
N LEU A 321 -2.06 -16.36 -49.78
CA LEU A 321 -1.67 -15.58 -50.95
C LEU A 321 -0.78 -16.40 -51.90
N LYS A 322 0.18 -17.16 -51.35
CA LYS A 322 1.04 -18.04 -52.14
C LYS A 322 0.23 -19.10 -52.89
N SER A 323 -0.71 -19.75 -52.21
CA SER A 323 -1.58 -20.76 -52.82
C SER A 323 -2.45 -20.18 -53.94
N GLU A 324 -2.98 -18.96 -53.77
CA GLU A 324 -3.77 -18.28 -54.80
C GLU A 324 -2.92 -17.92 -56.04
N LEU A 325 -1.67 -17.52 -55.82
CA LEU A 325 -0.72 -17.20 -56.89
C LEU A 325 -0.38 -18.46 -57.71
N GLU A 326 -0.14 -19.59 -57.04
CA GLU A 326 0.07 -20.89 -57.68
C GLU A 326 -1.15 -21.30 -58.55
N GLN A 327 -2.37 -21.12 -58.06
CA GLN A 327 -3.58 -21.42 -58.85
C GLN A 327 -3.69 -20.57 -60.13
N LYS A 328 -3.44 -19.27 -60.04
CA LYS A 328 -3.49 -18.38 -61.22
C LYS A 328 -2.45 -18.77 -62.26
N GLN A 329 -1.26 -19.18 -61.83
CA GLN A 329 -0.18 -19.57 -62.72
C GLN A 329 -0.52 -20.83 -63.52
N VAL A 330 -1.14 -21.83 -62.87
CA VAL A 330 -1.67 -23.01 -63.56
C VAL A 330 -2.69 -22.63 -64.63
N GLN A 331 -3.64 -21.75 -64.30
CA GLN A 331 -4.67 -21.34 -65.25
C GLN A 331 -4.12 -20.62 -66.49
N GLN A 332 -3.08 -19.80 -66.32
CA GLN A 332 -2.43 -19.11 -67.44
C GLN A 332 -1.82 -20.10 -68.45
N THR A 333 -1.15 -21.16 -67.97
CA THR A 333 -0.52 -22.15 -68.87
C THR A 333 -1.51 -22.90 -69.77
N ILE A 334 -2.75 -23.10 -69.31
CA ILE A 334 -3.80 -23.76 -70.08
C ILE A 334 -4.23 -22.89 -71.27
N LEU A 335 -4.40 -21.59 -71.05
CA LEU A 335 -4.85 -20.64 -72.08
C LEU A 335 -3.81 -20.47 -73.20
N GLU A 336 -2.52 -20.42 -72.86
CA GLU A 336 -1.43 -20.29 -73.84
C GLU A 336 -1.39 -21.48 -74.82
N ARG A 337 -1.69 -22.70 -74.33
CA ARG A 337 -1.74 -23.90 -75.17
C ARG A 337 -2.84 -23.84 -76.22
N ASP A 338 -4.01 -23.29 -75.88
CA ASP A 338 -5.15 -23.16 -76.79
C ASP A 338 -4.87 -22.18 -77.95
N ILE A 339 -4.26 -21.03 -77.64
CA ILE A 339 -3.88 -20.01 -78.64
C ILE A 339 -2.91 -20.59 -79.68
N LYS A 340 -1.95 -21.41 -79.23
CA LYS A 340 -0.94 -22.03 -80.10
C LYS A 340 -1.54 -23.02 -81.11
N SER A 341 -2.61 -23.72 -80.75
CA SER A 341 -3.30 -24.64 -81.66
C SER A 341 -3.99 -23.89 -82.82
N LYS A 342 -4.73 -22.82 -82.50
CA LYS A 342 -5.52 -22.05 -83.48
C LYS A 342 -4.65 -21.33 -84.52
N THR A 343 -3.47 -20.85 -84.13
CA THR A 343 -2.54 -20.15 -85.02
C THR A 343 -1.89 -21.05 -86.07
N ALA A 344 -1.69 -22.33 -85.77
CA ALA A 344 -1.15 -23.30 -86.73
C ALA A 344 -2.14 -23.58 -87.88
N SER A 345 -3.44 -23.71 -87.58
CA SER A 345 -4.49 -23.97 -88.58
C SER A 345 -4.67 -22.82 -89.58
N LEU A 346 -4.67 -21.57 -89.08
CA LEU A 346 -4.84 -20.37 -89.90
C LEU A 346 -3.68 -20.17 -90.90
N SER A 347 -2.45 -20.42 -90.47
CA SER A 347 -1.25 -20.23 -91.31
C SER A 347 -1.25 -21.13 -92.56
N LYS A 348 -1.78 -22.36 -92.45
CA LYS A 348 -1.80 -23.33 -93.56
C LYS A 348 -2.87 -23.00 -94.61
N TYR A 349 -4.00 -22.44 -94.18
CA TYR A 349 -5.04 -21.93 -95.09
C TYR A 349 -4.58 -20.71 -95.89
N SER A 350 -3.86 -19.79 -95.26
CA SER A 350 -3.28 -18.62 -95.93
C SER A 350 -2.28 -19.00 -97.03
N LEU A 351 -1.48 -20.05 -96.82
CA LEU A 351 -0.55 -20.56 -97.84
C LEU A 351 -1.29 -21.04 -99.10
N HIS A 352 -2.40 -21.75 -98.91
CA HIS A 352 -3.22 -22.27 -100.00
C HIS A 352 -3.92 -21.14 -100.79
N LEU A 353 -4.45 -20.13 -100.10
CA LEU A 353 -5.07 -18.97 -100.76
C LEU A 353 -4.08 -18.19 -101.62
N SER A 354 -2.82 -18.10 -101.18
CA SER A 354 -1.73 -17.46 -101.91
C SER A 354 -1.47 -18.15 -103.27
N GLN A 355 -1.35 -19.48 -103.28
CA GLN A 355 -1.12 -20.26 -104.50
C GLN A 355 -2.21 -20.05 -105.57
N LYS A 356 -3.47 -19.97 -105.14
CA LYS A 356 -4.61 -19.72 -106.04
C LYS A 356 -4.57 -18.33 -106.68
N ASN A 357 -4.14 -17.32 -105.93
CA ASN A 357 -4.02 -15.97 -106.47
C ASN A 357 -2.88 -15.87 -107.50
N THR A 358 -1.76 -16.57 -107.28
CA THR A 358 -0.67 -16.66 -108.25
C THR A 358 -1.14 -17.28 -109.57
N MET A 359 -1.92 -18.37 -109.50
CA MET A 359 -2.50 -19.01 -110.69
C MET A 359 -3.44 -18.07 -111.46
N LEU A 360 -4.34 -17.37 -110.76
CA LEU A 360 -5.26 -16.42 -111.40
C LEU A 360 -4.52 -15.27 -112.09
N GLN A 361 -3.39 -14.83 -111.52
CA GLN A 361 -2.53 -13.82 -112.14
C GLN A 361 -1.87 -14.34 -113.42
N GLU A 362 -1.39 -15.57 -113.46
CA GLU A 362 -0.80 -16.17 -114.67
C GLU A 362 -1.82 -16.29 -115.81
N ILE A 363 -3.04 -16.76 -115.50
CA ILE A 363 -4.14 -16.85 -116.48
C ILE A 363 -4.54 -15.46 -116.99
N SER A 364 -4.67 -14.49 -116.09
CA SER A 364 -4.98 -13.10 -116.46
C SER A 364 -3.87 -12.50 -117.35
N SER A 365 -2.61 -12.82 -117.08
CA SER A 365 -1.48 -12.36 -117.88
C SER A 365 -1.52 -12.93 -119.30
N ASN A 366 -1.73 -14.25 -119.42
CA ASN A 366 -1.81 -14.95 -120.72
C ASN A 366 -2.98 -14.45 -121.58
N LEU A 367 -4.16 -14.21 -120.99
CA LEU A 367 -5.32 -13.65 -121.69
C LEU A 367 -5.09 -12.22 -122.19
N ASN A 368 -4.42 -11.38 -121.39
CA ASN A 368 -4.07 -10.00 -121.78
C ASN A 368 -3.04 -9.96 -122.93
N HIS A 369 -2.12 -10.93 -122.98
CA HIS A 369 -1.18 -11.07 -124.09
C HIS A 369 -1.84 -11.48 -125.41
N ILE A 370 -2.92 -12.28 -125.35
CA ILE A 370 -3.68 -12.72 -126.53
C ILE A 370 -4.55 -11.58 -127.10
N SER A 371 -5.13 -10.72 -126.26
CA SER A 371 -6.06 -9.67 -126.72
C SER A 371 -5.39 -8.53 -127.51
N LYS A 372 -4.06 -8.46 -127.57
CA LYS A 372 -3.30 -7.31 -128.10
C LYS A 372 -2.61 -7.52 -129.45
N ARG A 373 -2.70 -8.69 -130.09
CA ARG A 373 -2.00 -8.97 -131.38
C ARG A 373 -2.98 -9.12 -132.56
N LYS A 374 -2.74 -8.38 -133.65
CA LYS A 374 -3.64 -8.22 -134.81
C LYS A 374 -3.51 -9.25 -135.95
N ASN A 375 -2.63 -10.23 -135.86
CA ASN A 375 -2.44 -11.21 -136.96
C ASN A 375 -1.99 -12.59 -136.46
N ILE A 376 -2.80 -13.20 -135.60
CA ILE A 376 -2.61 -14.58 -135.11
C ILE A 376 -3.99 -15.23 -135.06
N ASP A 377 -4.08 -16.51 -135.45
CA ASP A 377 -5.28 -17.34 -135.34
C ASP A 377 -5.73 -17.43 -133.86
N VAL A 378 -6.66 -16.53 -133.52
CA VAL A 378 -7.21 -16.34 -132.17
C VAL A 378 -7.85 -17.62 -131.65
N HIS A 379 -8.40 -18.44 -132.55
CA HIS A 379 -9.10 -19.66 -132.14
C HIS A 379 -8.11 -20.68 -131.58
N LYS A 380 -6.93 -20.86 -132.18
CA LYS A 380 -5.91 -21.80 -131.70
C LYS A 380 -5.32 -21.41 -130.34
N LYS A 381 -5.06 -20.11 -130.10
CA LYS A 381 -4.53 -19.62 -128.81
C LYS A 381 -5.56 -19.63 -127.69
N ILE A 382 -6.81 -19.26 -127.98
CA ILE A 382 -7.89 -19.40 -127.00
C ILE A 382 -8.13 -20.89 -126.69
N THR A 383 -7.94 -21.79 -127.67
CA THR A 383 -7.98 -23.24 -127.43
C THR A 383 -6.80 -23.73 -126.59
N GLU A 384 -5.61 -23.12 -126.70
CA GLU A 384 -4.47 -23.39 -125.81
C GLU A 384 -4.73 -22.93 -124.37
N VAL A 385 -5.22 -21.71 -124.15
CA VAL A 385 -5.60 -21.23 -122.81
C VAL A 385 -6.78 -22.03 -122.24
N TYR A 386 -7.75 -22.41 -123.08
CA TYR A 386 -8.81 -23.34 -122.67
C TYR A 386 -8.23 -24.70 -122.27
N LYS A 387 -7.27 -25.25 -123.01
CA LYS A 387 -6.61 -26.51 -122.66
C LYS A 387 -5.73 -26.39 -121.41
N GLU A 388 -5.13 -25.23 -121.13
CA GLU A 388 -4.32 -24.97 -119.93
C GLU A 388 -5.22 -24.81 -118.69
N ILE A 389 -6.34 -24.09 -118.83
CA ILE A 389 -7.41 -24.02 -117.82
C ILE A 389 -8.02 -25.41 -117.60
N ASP A 390 -8.34 -26.16 -118.66
CA ASP A 390 -8.91 -27.51 -118.56
C ASP A 390 -7.90 -28.53 -118.02
N PHE A 391 -6.59 -28.36 -118.29
CA PHE A 391 -5.52 -29.18 -117.72
C PHE A 391 -5.39 -28.97 -116.22
N HIS A 392 -5.34 -27.72 -115.74
CA HIS A 392 -5.31 -27.43 -114.30
C HIS A 392 -6.65 -27.72 -113.59
N LEU A 393 -7.79 -27.62 -114.29
CA LEU A 393 -9.08 -28.08 -113.79
C LEU A 393 -9.22 -29.63 -113.81
N LYS A 394 -8.45 -30.34 -114.63
CA LYS A 394 -8.38 -31.82 -114.65
C LYS A 394 -7.34 -32.39 -113.70
N GLN A 395 -6.35 -31.59 -113.30
CA GLN A 395 -5.40 -31.89 -112.23
C GLN A 395 -5.98 -31.58 -110.84
N ASP A 396 -7.32 -31.60 -110.72
CA ASP A 396 -8.09 -31.33 -109.51
C ASP A 396 -8.04 -32.55 -108.56
N ASN A 397 -6.84 -32.82 -108.03
CA ASN A 397 -6.63 -33.62 -106.83
C ASN A 397 -6.79 -32.75 -105.55
N GLU A 398 -7.38 -31.55 -105.64
CA GLU A 398 -7.57 -30.61 -104.50
C GLU A 398 -8.23 -31.30 -103.30
N TRP A 399 -9.11 -32.27 -103.59
CA TRP A 399 -9.77 -33.02 -102.55
C TRP A 399 -8.94 -34.15 -101.92
N GLU A 400 -8.06 -34.79 -102.71
CA GLU A 400 -7.17 -35.84 -102.21
C GLU A 400 -6.12 -35.22 -101.26
N ASP A 401 -5.59 -34.05 -101.63
CA ASP A 401 -4.65 -33.28 -100.82
C ASP A 401 -5.32 -32.74 -99.55
N PHE A 402 -6.52 -32.15 -99.68
CA PHE A 402 -7.32 -31.74 -98.52
C PHE A 402 -7.60 -32.91 -97.58
N ASN A 403 -7.96 -34.08 -98.10
CA ASN A 403 -8.28 -35.25 -97.29
C ASN A 403 -7.04 -35.81 -96.57
N THR A 404 -5.87 -35.78 -97.21
CA THR A 404 -4.59 -36.17 -96.57
C THR A 404 -4.25 -35.21 -95.43
N LEU A 405 -4.33 -33.90 -95.69
CA LEU A 405 -4.07 -32.84 -94.72
C LEU A 405 -5.06 -32.84 -93.55
N PHE A 406 -6.33 -33.13 -93.84
CA PHE A 406 -7.37 -33.24 -92.84
C PHE A 406 -7.15 -34.47 -91.95
N LYS A 407 -6.73 -35.60 -92.51
CA LYS A 407 -6.35 -36.79 -91.74
C LYS A 407 -5.12 -36.56 -90.86
N ASP A 408 -4.14 -35.76 -91.24
CA ASP A 408 -3.01 -35.47 -90.33
C ASP A 408 -3.44 -34.73 -89.05
N ILE A 409 -4.45 -33.86 -89.16
CA ILE A 409 -4.94 -33.03 -88.03
C ILE A 409 -6.06 -33.75 -87.27
N HIS A 410 -6.87 -34.55 -87.98
CA HIS A 410 -8.00 -35.30 -87.46
C HIS A 410 -7.96 -36.77 -87.94
N PRO A 411 -6.95 -37.55 -87.51
CA PRO A 411 -6.63 -38.88 -88.07
C PRO A 411 -7.78 -39.87 -88.03
N ASP A 412 -8.60 -39.82 -86.98
CA ASP A 412 -9.71 -40.75 -86.80
C ASP A 412 -11.09 -40.15 -87.11
N PHE A 413 -11.19 -38.88 -87.47
CA PHE A 413 -12.49 -38.22 -87.62
C PHE A 413 -13.36 -38.88 -88.68
N THR A 414 -12.81 -39.16 -89.87
CA THR A 414 -13.58 -39.78 -90.95
C THR A 414 -14.00 -41.21 -90.61
N ILE A 415 -13.14 -41.95 -89.90
CA ILE A 415 -13.39 -43.32 -89.44
C ILE A 415 -14.48 -43.33 -88.35
N ASN A 416 -14.36 -42.45 -87.35
CA ASN A 416 -15.29 -42.37 -86.23
C ASN A 416 -16.66 -41.84 -86.67
N LEU A 417 -16.68 -40.86 -87.58
CA LEU A 417 -17.92 -40.33 -88.13
C LEU A 417 -18.65 -41.41 -88.92
N GLN A 418 -17.94 -42.19 -89.74
CA GLN A 418 -18.51 -43.30 -90.49
C GLN A 418 -19.07 -44.42 -89.59
N LYS A 419 -18.45 -44.67 -88.43
CA LYS A 419 -18.97 -45.61 -87.42
C LYS A 419 -20.20 -45.08 -86.68
N ALA A 420 -20.27 -43.77 -86.45
CA ALA A 420 -21.37 -43.13 -85.73
C ALA A 420 -22.63 -42.95 -86.59
N THR A 421 -22.53 -43.04 -87.92
CA THR A 421 -23.67 -42.86 -88.82
C THR A 421 -24.52 -44.11 -88.98
N SER A 422 -25.84 -43.94 -89.07
CA SER A 422 -26.80 -45.04 -89.26
C SER A 422 -26.77 -45.66 -90.67
N GLN A 423 -26.20 -44.95 -91.64
CA GLN A 423 -26.08 -45.37 -93.05
C GLN A 423 -24.73 -44.95 -93.61
N LYS A 424 -24.20 -45.69 -94.60
CA LYS A 424 -22.89 -45.36 -95.20
C LYS A 424 -22.94 -43.99 -95.88
N LEU A 425 -22.13 -43.04 -95.41
CA LEU A 425 -21.99 -41.73 -96.05
C LEU A 425 -21.41 -41.86 -97.45
N SER A 426 -21.97 -41.08 -98.36
CA SER A 426 -21.40 -40.89 -99.70
C SER A 426 -20.12 -40.05 -99.65
N PRO A 427 -19.23 -40.14 -100.66
CA PRO A 427 -18.02 -39.33 -100.73
C PRO A 427 -18.31 -37.83 -100.55
N SER A 428 -19.35 -37.29 -101.21
CA SER A 428 -19.77 -35.88 -101.10
C SER A 428 -20.24 -35.48 -99.71
N GLU A 429 -20.88 -36.38 -98.97
CA GLU A 429 -21.29 -36.15 -97.58
C GLU A 429 -20.09 -36.17 -96.63
N LEU A 430 -19.12 -37.04 -96.89
CA LEU A 430 -17.82 -37.04 -96.21
C LEU A 430 -17.07 -35.73 -96.49
N LYS A 431 -17.13 -35.21 -97.73
CA LYS A 431 -16.54 -33.91 -98.06
C LYS A 431 -17.16 -32.78 -97.26
N LEU A 432 -18.49 -32.75 -97.25
CA LEU A 432 -19.26 -31.77 -96.51
C LEU A 432 -18.96 -31.84 -95.01
N SER A 433 -18.82 -33.03 -94.43
CA SER A 433 -18.57 -33.19 -92.99
C SER A 433 -17.19 -32.66 -92.57
N MET A 434 -16.15 -32.89 -93.37
CA MET A 434 -14.81 -32.33 -93.12
C MET A 434 -14.81 -30.80 -93.22
N LEU A 435 -15.51 -30.23 -94.21
CA LEU A 435 -15.61 -28.77 -94.35
C LEU A 435 -16.41 -28.14 -93.20
N LEU A 436 -17.43 -28.84 -92.69
CA LEU A 436 -18.17 -28.42 -91.49
C LEU A 436 -17.34 -28.51 -90.21
N ARG A 437 -16.47 -29.53 -90.09
CA ARG A 437 -15.52 -29.66 -88.96
C ARG A 437 -14.60 -28.45 -88.85
N LEU A 438 -14.19 -27.90 -89.99
CA LEU A 438 -13.38 -26.69 -90.09
C LEU A 438 -14.17 -25.40 -89.86
N ASN A 439 -15.44 -25.51 -89.43
CA ASN A 439 -16.33 -24.40 -89.12
C ASN A 439 -16.59 -23.45 -90.32
N LEU A 440 -16.56 -23.98 -91.55
CA LEU A 440 -16.84 -23.19 -92.75
C LEU A 440 -18.35 -22.93 -92.89
N SER A 441 -18.70 -21.72 -93.32
CA SER A 441 -20.08 -21.33 -93.57
C SER A 441 -20.64 -22.00 -94.82
N SER A 442 -21.98 -22.13 -94.92
CA SER A 442 -22.63 -22.74 -96.09
C SER A 442 -22.31 -22.02 -97.41
N LYS A 443 -22.01 -20.72 -97.37
CA LYS A 443 -21.64 -19.92 -98.55
C LYS A 443 -20.21 -20.23 -99.00
N GLU A 444 -19.29 -20.40 -98.07
CA GLU A 444 -17.90 -20.80 -98.35
C GLU A 444 -17.84 -22.23 -98.86
N ILE A 445 -18.55 -23.15 -98.22
CA ILE A 445 -18.64 -24.56 -98.65
C ILE A 445 -19.22 -24.66 -100.08
N ALA A 446 -20.25 -23.89 -100.40
CA ALA A 446 -20.85 -23.86 -101.73
C ALA A 446 -19.85 -23.38 -102.80
N THR A 447 -19.06 -22.36 -102.45
CA THR A 447 -17.99 -21.84 -103.30
C THR A 447 -16.89 -22.87 -103.52
N ILE A 448 -16.47 -23.58 -102.46
CA ILE A 448 -15.44 -24.62 -102.52
C ILE A 448 -15.89 -25.81 -103.36
N LEU A 449 -17.11 -26.31 -103.13
CA LEU A 449 -17.65 -27.47 -103.84
C LEU A 449 -18.20 -27.11 -105.23
N ARG A 450 -18.10 -25.84 -105.65
CA ARG A 450 -18.60 -25.31 -106.94
C ARG A 450 -20.07 -25.66 -107.21
N VAL A 451 -20.90 -25.59 -106.17
CA VAL A 451 -22.35 -25.85 -106.21
C VAL A 451 -23.12 -24.65 -105.67
N THR A 452 -24.44 -24.61 -105.88
CA THR A 452 -25.26 -23.53 -105.35
C THR A 452 -25.39 -23.61 -103.82
N PRO A 453 -25.48 -22.48 -103.09
CA PRO A 453 -25.71 -22.46 -101.64
C PRO A 453 -26.94 -23.27 -101.19
N ASP A 454 -28.01 -23.27 -102.00
CA ASP A 454 -29.20 -24.09 -101.75
C ASP A 454 -28.90 -25.60 -101.80
N SER A 455 -28.01 -26.03 -102.70
CA SER A 455 -27.58 -27.43 -102.78
C SER A 455 -26.86 -27.87 -101.51
N ILE A 456 -26.03 -27.00 -100.92
CA ILE A 456 -25.37 -27.26 -99.63
C ILE A 456 -26.37 -27.32 -98.49
N ARG A 457 -27.38 -26.44 -98.46
CA ARG A 457 -28.44 -26.48 -97.45
C ARG A 457 -29.16 -27.83 -97.45
N VAL A 458 -29.51 -28.33 -98.63
CA VAL A 458 -30.15 -29.65 -98.79
C VAL A 458 -29.20 -30.77 -98.38
N ALA A 459 -27.92 -30.70 -98.77
CA ALA A 459 -26.92 -31.71 -98.40
C ALA A 459 -26.69 -31.78 -96.88
N ARG A 460 -26.64 -30.64 -96.19
CA ARG A 460 -26.53 -30.56 -94.72
C ARG A 460 -27.73 -31.18 -94.02
N TYR A 461 -28.93 -30.90 -94.52
CA TYR A 461 -30.15 -31.51 -93.98
C TYR A 461 -30.13 -33.04 -94.13
N ARG A 462 -29.68 -33.55 -95.27
CA ARG A 462 -29.51 -35.00 -95.51
C ARG A 462 -28.46 -35.62 -94.60
N LEU A 463 -27.30 -34.97 -94.45
CA LEU A 463 -26.22 -35.43 -93.58
C LEU A 463 -26.65 -35.47 -92.11
N ARG A 464 -27.37 -34.44 -91.64
CA ARG A 464 -27.90 -34.38 -90.27
C ARG A 464 -28.79 -35.58 -89.93
N LYS A 465 -29.64 -36.04 -90.85
CA LYS A 465 -30.52 -37.19 -90.62
C LYS A 465 -29.78 -38.52 -90.42
N LYS A 466 -28.53 -38.61 -90.90
CA LYS A 466 -27.70 -39.82 -90.81
C LYS A 466 -26.79 -39.84 -89.57
N LEU A 467 -26.71 -38.73 -88.84
CA LEU A 467 -25.83 -38.55 -87.69
C LEU A 467 -26.64 -38.57 -86.38
N PRO A 468 -26.05 -39.03 -85.26
CA PRO A 468 -26.72 -39.13 -83.97
C PRO A 468 -26.79 -37.77 -83.25
N ILE A 469 -27.41 -36.78 -83.90
CA ILE A 469 -27.44 -35.39 -83.43
C ILE A 469 -28.75 -35.13 -82.69
N HIS A 470 -28.66 -34.51 -81.51
CA HIS A 470 -29.83 -34.14 -80.74
C HIS A 470 -30.70 -33.09 -81.49
N PRO A 471 -32.05 -33.14 -81.43
CA PRO A 471 -32.92 -32.25 -82.22
C PRO A 471 -32.65 -30.75 -82.07
N ARG A 472 -32.11 -30.32 -80.92
CA ARG A 472 -31.80 -28.91 -80.61
C ARG A 472 -30.35 -28.50 -80.90
N GLU A 473 -29.46 -29.44 -81.20
CA GLU A 473 -28.06 -29.14 -81.45
C GLU A 473 -27.84 -28.77 -82.92
N GLU A 474 -27.10 -27.71 -83.22
CA GLU A 474 -26.79 -27.34 -84.60
C GLU A 474 -25.75 -28.27 -85.21
N LEU A 475 -25.90 -28.61 -86.50
CA LEU A 475 -24.99 -29.51 -87.18
C LEU A 475 -23.54 -29.00 -87.14
N VAL A 476 -23.29 -27.69 -87.25
CA VAL A 476 -21.92 -27.15 -87.21
C VAL A 476 -21.27 -27.40 -85.85
N ASN A 477 -21.99 -27.12 -84.76
CA ASN A 477 -21.47 -27.26 -83.41
C ASN A 477 -21.19 -28.73 -83.07
N PHE A 478 -22.10 -29.62 -83.46
CA PHE A 478 -21.86 -31.06 -83.36
C PHE A 478 -20.59 -31.44 -84.14
N MET A 479 -20.49 -31.03 -85.40
CA MET A 479 -19.32 -31.34 -86.23
C MET A 479 -18.03 -30.71 -85.69
N HIS A 480 -18.08 -29.58 -84.98
CA HIS A 480 -16.91 -28.94 -84.34
C HIS A 480 -16.47 -29.62 -83.04
N ASN A 481 -17.39 -30.29 -82.34
CA ASN A 481 -17.13 -30.97 -81.07
C ASN A 481 -16.95 -32.50 -81.20
N PHE A 482 -17.34 -33.09 -82.33
CA PHE A 482 -17.28 -34.53 -82.64
C PHE A 482 -15.86 -35.05 -82.87
#